data_AF-A0A965TZB3-F1
#
_entry.id   AF-A0A965TZB3-F1
#
_cell.length_a   1.000
_cell.length_b   1.000
_cell.length_c   1.000
_cell.angle_alpha   90.00
_cell.angle_beta   90.00
_cell.angle_gamma   90.00
#
_symmetry.space_group_name_H-M   'P 1'
#
loop_
_entity.id
_entity.type
_entity.pdbx_description
1 polymer ?
#
loop_
_entity_poly.entity_id
_entity_poly.type
_entity_poly.pdbx_seq_one_letter_code
_entity_poly.pdbx_strand_id
1 'polypeptide(L)'
;MEFVWKIVAMIVVLACVAIIAGVVNLIMNRRKIDPKVGRISFRESMDLVELPIVTFMNNGKKLNFLLDTGASYSSINEAALEGLSYVETGETGFGMGIEGTIKEDRGYIRMNVDYRSQSYEDDFQVVDLSQAFGMIKQEYGINLHGILGSTFFQKYRYVLNFDELVAYSMI
;
A
#
# COMPACT_ATOMS: atom_id res chain seq x y z
N MET A 1 40.83 9.74 44.48
CA MET A 1 39.90 10.77 43.96
C MET A 1 40.01 10.93 42.45
N GLU A 2 41.18 11.21 41.86
CA GLU A 2 41.33 11.36 40.40
C GLU A 2 40.94 10.12 39.58
N PHE A 3 41.29 8.92 40.05
CA PHE A 3 40.96 7.68 39.36
C PHE A 3 39.44 7.47 39.21
N VAL A 4 38.68 7.78 40.28
CA VAL A 4 37.21 7.71 40.28
C VAL A 4 36.62 8.73 39.31
N TRP A 5 37.15 9.96 39.29
CA TRP A 5 36.73 10.99 38.33
C TRP A 5 36.97 10.58 36.86
N LYS A 6 38.09 9.93 36.56
CA LYS A 6 38.38 9.41 35.21
C LYS A 6 37.38 8.33 34.79
N ILE A 7 37.02 7.42 35.70
CA ILE A 7 36.00 6.40 35.44
C ILE A 7 34.62 7.04 35.20
N VAL A 8 34.22 7.97 36.06
CA VAL A 8 32.92 8.68 35.91
C VAL A 8 32.89 9.44 34.59
N ALA A 9 33.95 10.17 34.24
CA ALA A 9 34.05 10.87 32.96
C ALA A 9 33.95 9.92 31.76
N MET A 10 34.62 8.75 31.81
CA MET A 10 34.53 7.73 30.77
C MET A 10 33.11 7.21 30.60
N ILE A 11 32.39 6.93 31.69
CA ILE A 11 31.00 6.46 31.65
C ILE A 11 30.08 7.54 31.04
N VAL A 12 30.25 8.80 31.43
CA VAL A 12 29.46 9.92 30.89
C VAL A 12 29.71 10.06 29.38
N VAL A 13 30.96 9.98 28.93
CA VAL A 13 31.29 10.04 27.50
C VAL A 13 30.65 8.89 26.74
N LEU A 14 30.73 7.65 27.26
CA LEU A 14 30.09 6.49 26.64
C LEU A 14 28.57 6.64 26.56
N ALA A 15 27.93 7.14 27.63
CA ALA A 15 26.50 7.42 27.63
C ALA A 15 26.11 8.47 26.59
N CYS A 16 26.88 9.57 26.49
CA CYS A 16 26.66 10.60 25.46
C CYS A 16 26.80 10.02 24.05
N VAL A 17 27.81 9.19 23.78
CA VAL A 17 28.01 8.54 22.48
C VAL A 17 26.82 7.61 22.16
N ALA A 18 26.35 6.82 23.13
CA ALA A 18 25.19 5.95 22.94
C ALA A 18 23.90 6.73 22.65
N ILE A 19 23.67 7.85 23.35
CA ILE A 19 22.53 8.73 23.12
C ILE A 19 22.61 9.33 21.70
N ILE A 20 23.76 9.87 21.31
CA ILE A 20 23.96 10.44 19.98
C ILE A 20 23.71 9.37 18.90
N ALA A 21 24.26 8.18 19.05
CA ALA A 21 24.04 7.06 18.13
C ALA A 21 22.55 6.70 18.03
N GLY A 22 21.84 6.64 19.16
CA GLY A 22 20.40 6.39 19.19
C GLY A 22 19.59 7.46 18.45
N VAL A 23 19.90 8.74 18.68
CA VAL A 23 19.24 9.87 17.99
C VAL A 23 19.54 9.86 16.49
N VAL A 24 20.79 9.64 16.10
CA VAL A 24 21.17 9.53 14.68
C VAL A 24 20.43 8.38 14.00
N ASN A 25 20.37 7.21 14.64
CA ASN A 25 19.65 6.06 14.09
C ASN A 25 18.16 6.36 13.91
N LEU A 26 17.53 7.01 14.90
CA LEU A 26 16.12 7.42 14.81
C LEU A 26 15.89 8.40 13.64
N ILE A 27 16.75 9.41 13.49
CA ILE A 27 16.66 10.38 12.39
C ILE A 27 16.84 9.69 11.04
N MET A 28 17.86 8.82 10.93
CA MET A 28 18.14 8.09 9.69
C MET A 28 16.96 7.19 9.30
N ASN A 29 16.34 6.52 10.27
CA ASN A 29 15.19 5.65 9.98
C ASN A 29 13.97 6.47 9.55
N ARG A 30 13.74 7.65 10.15
CA ARG A 30 12.67 8.58 9.73
C ARG A 30 12.92 9.19 8.35
N ARG A 31 14.18 9.51 8.00
CA ARG A 31 14.54 10.05 6.68
C ARG A 31 14.30 9.08 5.53
N LYS A 32 14.17 7.78 5.81
CA LYS A 32 13.83 6.79 4.79
C LYS A 32 12.35 6.84 4.40
N ILE A 33 11.46 7.44 5.19
CA ILE A 33 10.05 7.55 4.83
C ILE A 33 9.88 8.80 3.97
N ASP A 34 9.25 8.66 2.81
CA ASP A 34 9.00 9.78 1.92
C ASP A 34 7.92 10.70 2.50
N PRO A 35 8.23 11.93 2.92
CA PRO A 35 7.23 12.85 3.42
C PRO A 35 6.29 13.37 2.32
N LYS A 36 6.65 13.22 1.03
CA LYS A 36 5.88 13.66 -0.13
C LYS A 36 4.88 12.61 -0.60
N VAL A 37 5.15 11.32 -0.35
CA VAL A 37 4.27 10.21 -0.71
C VAL A 37 3.54 9.75 0.55
N GLY A 38 2.29 10.19 0.70
CA GLY A 38 1.56 10.17 1.96
C GLY A 38 1.40 8.80 2.61
N ARG A 39 1.30 8.79 3.95
CA ARG A 39 0.87 7.61 4.72
C ARG A 39 -0.60 7.30 4.45
N ILE A 40 -0.88 6.06 4.09
CA ILE A 40 -2.24 5.55 3.83
C ILE A 40 -2.66 4.69 5.02
N SER A 41 -3.78 5.02 5.65
CA SER A 41 -4.33 4.20 6.74
C SER A 41 -5.18 3.08 6.15
N PHE A 42 -5.05 1.88 6.71
CA PHE A 42 -5.99 0.78 6.52
C PHE A 42 -6.48 0.23 7.87
N ARG A 43 -6.33 1.01 8.94
CA ARG A 43 -6.76 0.61 10.30
C ARG A 43 -8.25 0.33 10.36
N GLU A 44 -9.06 1.21 9.79
CA GLU A 44 -10.51 1.12 9.85
C GLU A 44 -11.03 -0.16 9.19
N SER A 45 -10.44 -0.57 8.06
CA SER A 45 -10.81 -1.82 7.39
C SER A 45 -10.30 -3.05 8.14
N MET A 46 -9.11 -3.00 8.72
CA MET A 46 -8.60 -4.07 9.57
C MET A 46 -9.46 -4.27 10.83
N ASP A 47 -9.88 -3.19 11.48
CA ASP A 47 -10.72 -3.25 12.69
C ASP A 47 -12.14 -3.77 12.39
N LEU A 48 -12.66 -3.50 11.19
CA LEU A 48 -14.03 -3.89 10.80
C LEU A 48 -14.12 -5.27 10.16
N VAL A 49 -13.13 -5.66 9.34
CA VAL A 49 -13.23 -6.84 8.47
C VAL A 49 -11.93 -7.63 8.35
N GLU A 50 -10.89 -7.27 9.11
CA GLU A 50 -9.58 -7.96 9.11
C GLU A 50 -8.88 -8.01 7.73
N LEU A 51 -9.24 -7.09 6.82
CA LEU A 51 -8.65 -6.97 5.50
C LEU A 51 -8.02 -5.59 5.30
N PRO A 52 -6.80 -5.49 4.73
CA PRO A 52 -6.15 -4.21 4.48
C PRO A 52 -6.79 -3.56 3.25
N ILE A 53 -7.89 -2.84 3.46
CA ILE A 53 -8.65 -2.18 2.39
C ILE A 53 -8.46 -0.67 2.49
N VAL A 54 -8.21 -0.02 1.36
CA VAL A 54 -8.07 1.43 1.25
C VAL A 54 -9.06 1.99 0.24
N THR A 55 -9.73 3.08 0.60
CA THR A 55 -10.58 3.84 -0.32
C THR A 55 -9.77 4.93 -1.02
N PHE A 56 -9.74 4.86 -2.35
CA PHE A 56 -9.24 5.89 -3.24
C PHE A 56 -10.40 6.60 -3.96
N MET A 57 -10.10 7.67 -4.68
CA MET A 57 -11.04 8.39 -5.53
C MET A 57 -10.60 8.32 -6.99
N ASN A 58 -11.55 8.20 -7.91
CA ASN A 58 -11.32 8.45 -9.34
C ASN A 58 -12.58 9.12 -9.89
N ASN A 59 -12.42 10.25 -10.58
CA ASN A 59 -13.55 10.98 -11.16
C ASN A 59 -14.73 11.22 -10.17
N GLY A 60 -14.41 11.55 -8.92
CA GLY A 60 -15.41 11.75 -7.86
C GLY A 60 -16.06 10.46 -7.31
N LYS A 61 -15.72 9.28 -7.83
CA LYS A 61 -16.18 7.98 -7.32
C LYS A 61 -15.19 7.40 -6.32
N LYS A 62 -15.72 6.80 -5.25
CA LYS A 62 -14.95 6.05 -4.26
C LYS A 62 -14.67 4.64 -4.77
N LEU A 63 -13.41 4.22 -4.70
CA LEU A 63 -12.96 2.89 -5.07
C LEU A 63 -12.23 2.25 -3.90
N ASN A 64 -12.78 1.15 -3.39
CA ASN A 64 -12.13 0.37 -2.34
C ASN A 64 -11.23 -0.70 -2.97
N PHE A 65 -9.94 -0.65 -2.64
CA PHE A 65 -8.95 -1.61 -3.10
C PHE A 65 -8.45 -2.44 -1.93
N LEU A 66 -8.36 -3.76 -2.15
CA LEU A 66 -7.60 -4.64 -1.28
C LEU A 66 -6.09 -4.43 -1.54
N LEU A 67 -5.31 -4.28 -0.48
CA LEU A 67 -3.85 -4.27 -0.57
C LEU A 67 -3.33 -5.71 -0.54
N ASP A 68 -2.90 -6.24 -1.68
CA ASP A 68 -2.54 -7.66 -1.81
C ASP A 68 -1.12 -7.82 -2.36
N THR A 69 -0.17 -8.11 -1.48
CA THR A 69 1.21 -8.41 -1.88
C THR A 69 1.35 -9.75 -2.58
N GLY A 70 0.34 -10.64 -2.53
CA GLY A 70 0.29 -11.90 -3.25
C GLY A 70 -0.09 -11.74 -4.73
N ALA A 71 -0.74 -10.64 -5.10
CA ALA A 71 -1.01 -10.30 -6.49
C ALA A 71 0.23 -9.68 -7.15
N SER A 72 0.60 -10.14 -8.34
CA SER A 72 1.71 -9.53 -9.10
C SER A 72 1.31 -8.14 -9.63
N TYR A 73 0.15 -8.06 -10.29
CA TYR A 73 -0.35 -6.85 -10.94
C TYR A 73 -1.58 -6.31 -10.20
N SER A 74 -1.76 -4.99 -10.26
CA SER A 74 -3.02 -4.36 -9.86
C SER A 74 -4.14 -4.76 -10.81
N SER A 75 -5.36 -4.92 -10.28
CA SER A 75 -6.53 -5.27 -11.06
C SER A 75 -7.76 -4.49 -10.63
N ILE A 76 -8.70 -4.32 -11.55
CA ILE A 76 -9.98 -3.66 -11.32
C ILE A 76 -11.10 -4.58 -11.78
N ASN A 77 -12.19 -4.61 -11.03
CA ASN A 77 -13.38 -5.33 -11.43
C ASN A 77 -14.00 -4.66 -12.66
N GLU A 78 -14.30 -5.43 -13.70
CA GLU A 78 -14.94 -4.93 -14.92
C GLU A 78 -16.23 -4.15 -14.62
N ALA A 79 -17.06 -4.66 -13.69
CA ALA A 79 -18.29 -4.00 -13.28
C ALA A 79 -18.08 -2.65 -12.56
N ALA A 80 -16.86 -2.32 -12.13
CA ALA A 80 -16.54 -1.06 -11.47
C ALA A 80 -16.09 0.04 -12.45
N LEU A 81 -15.90 -0.27 -13.74
CA LEU A 81 -15.37 0.68 -14.73
C LEU A 81 -16.33 1.81 -15.08
N GLU A 82 -17.64 1.58 -14.95
CA GLU A 82 -18.65 2.56 -15.33
C GLU A 82 -18.42 3.89 -14.59
N GLY A 83 -18.27 4.97 -15.34
CA GLY A 83 -18.10 6.34 -14.82
C GLY A 83 -16.74 6.63 -14.18
N LEU A 84 -15.75 5.74 -14.32
CA LEU A 84 -14.35 6.06 -14.04
C LEU A 84 -13.72 6.81 -15.21
N SER A 85 -12.68 7.59 -14.92
CA SER A 85 -11.81 8.21 -15.91
C SER A 85 -10.56 7.35 -16.09
N TYR A 86 -10.44 6.72 -17.26
CA TYR A 86 -9.31 5.86 -17.63
C TYR A 86 -9.04 5.91 -19.13
N VAL A 87 -7.90 5.38 -19.56
CA VAL A 87 -7.58 5.11 -20.96
C VAL A 87 -7.25 3.64 -21.15
N GLU A 88 -7.67 3.06 -22.27
CA GLU A 88 -7.22 1.73 -22.66
C GLU A 88 -5.76 1.79 -23.09
N THR A 89 -4.91 0.87 -22.61
CA THR A 89 -3.50 0.85 -22.98
C THR A 89 -3.25 0.12 -24.30
N GLY A 90 -4.19 -0.73 -24.72
CA GLY A 90 -4.03 -1.66 -25.84
C GLY A 90 -3.14 -2.86 -25.52
N GLU A 91 -2.64 -2.96 -24.28
CA GLU A 91 -1.86 -4.11 -23.82
C GLU A 91 -2.79 -5.20 -23.29
N THR A 92 -2.40 -6.46 -23.51
CA THR A 92 -3.06 -7.62 -22.94
C THR A 92 -2.07 -8.47 -22.17
N GLY A 93 -2.58 -9.20 -21.19
CA GLY A 93 -1.77 -10.11 -20.39
C GLY A 93 -2.55 -11.34 -19.97
N PHE A 94 -1.98 -12.10 -19.06
CA PHE A 94 -2.62 -13.26 -18.47
C PHE A 94 -2.67 -13.12 -16.95
N GLY A 95 -3.49 -13.94 -16.32
CA GLY A 95 -3.52 -14.07 -14.88
C GLY A 95 -3.86 -15.49 -14.47
N MET A 96 -3.28 -15.94 -13.36
CA MET A 96 -3.58 -17.22 -12.73
C MET A 96 -3.91 -16.95 -11.26
N GLY A 97 -5.08 -17.43 -10.82
CA GLY A 97 -5.47 -17.39 -9.41
C GLY A 97 -5.18 -18.71 -8.70
N ILE A 98 -5.70 -18.86 -7.47
CA ILE A 98 -5.55 -20.08 -6.67
C ILE A 98 -6.12 -21.34 -7.34
N GLU A 99 -7.09 -21.17 -8.25
CA GLU A 99 -7.67 -22.25 -9.05
C GLU A 99 -6.70 -22.86 -10.07
N GLY A 100 -5.53 -22.23 -10.29
CA GLY A 100 -4.50 -22.70 -11.22
C GLY A 100 -4.86 -22.54 -12.70
N THR A 101 -6.04 -22.01 -13.01
CA THR A 101 -6.47 -21.77 -14.40
C THR A 101 -5.87 -20.47 -14.92
N ILE A 102 -5.17 -20.55 -16.05
CA ILE A 102 -4.66 -19.38 -16.78
C ILE A 102 -5.84 -18.76 -17.54
N LYS A 103 -6.10 -17.48 -17.29
CA LYS A 103 -6.96 -16.65 -18.14
C LYS A 103 -6.08 -15.72 -18.96
N GLU A 104 -6.04 -15.94 -20.27
CA GLU A 104 -5.32 -15.12 -21.24
C GLU A 104 -6.14 -13.88 -21.66
N ASP A 105 -5.49 -13.00 -22.42
CA ASP A 105 -6.08 -11.85 -23.10
C ASP A 105 -6.84 -10.85 -22.22
N ARG A 106 -6.36 -10.67 -20.99
CA ARG A 106 -6.88 -9.66 -20.08
C ARG A 106 -6.35 -8.29 -20.47
N GLY A 107 -7.24 -7.41 -20.88
CA GLY A 107 -6.91 -6.03 -21.22
C GLY A 107 -6.47 -5.21 -20.01
N TYR A 108 -5.64 -4.21 -20.27
CA TYR A 108 -5.21 -3.23 -19.28
C TYR A 108 -5.81 -1.86 -19.54
N ILE A 109 -6.12 -1.16 -18.45
CA ILE A 109 -6.44 0.26 -18.46
C ILE A 109 -5.43 1.03 -17.62
N ARG A 110 -5.18 2.29 -17.98
CA ARG A 110 -4.42 3.23 -17.15
C ARG A 110 -5.37 4.23 -16.54
N MET A 111 -5.28 4.42 -15.23
CA MET A 111 -6.08 5.42 -14.51
C MET A 111 -5.35 6.01 -13.32
N ASN A 112 -5.79 7.20 -12.91
CA ASN A 112 -5.39 7.80 -11.64
C ASN A 112 -6.31 7.34 -10.53
N VAL A 113 -5.74 6.96 -9.38
CA VAL A 113 -6.47 6.81 -8.13
C VAL A 113 -5.92 7.81 -7.13
N ASP A 114 -6.79 8.59 -6.51
CA ASP A 114 -6.42 9.67 -5.60
C ASP A 114 -6.64 9.26 -4.15
N TYR A 115 -5.67 9.55 -3.30
CA TYR A 115 -5.79 9.44 -1.86
C TYR A 115 -5.35 10.75 -1.22
N ARG A 116 -6.30 11.46 -0.58
CA ARG A 116 -6.09 12.79 0.00
C ARG A 116 -5.53 13.77 -1.04
N SER A 117 -4.28 14.21 -0.89
CA SER A 117 -3.60 15.17 -1.78
C SER A 117 -2.72 14.51 -2.85
N GLN A 118 -2.68 13.17 -2.90
CA GLN A 118 -1.81 12.41 -3.80
C GLN A 118 -2.64 11.69 -4.86
N SER A 119 -2.13 11.68 -6.08
CA SER A 119 -2.65 10.96 -7.24
C SER A 119 -1.66 9.88 -7.64
N TYR A 120 -2.16 8.68 -7.88
CA TYR A 120 -1.37 7.53 -8.31
C TYR A 120 -1.87 7.07 -9.67
N GLU A 121 -1.10 7.33 -10.72
CA GLU A 121 -1.34 6.77 -12.06
C GLU A 121 -0.84 5.34 -12.13
N ASP A 122 -1.70 4.35 -12.34
CA ASP A 122 -1.25 2.97 -12.51
C ASP A 122 -2.03 2.20 -13.58
N ASP A 123 -1.44 1.10 -14.01
CA ASP A 123 -2.06 0.17 -14.95
C ASP A 123 -2.78 -0.94 -14.18
N PHE A 124 -4.04 -1.16 -14.54
CA PHE A 124 -4.92 -2.15 -13.91
C PHE A 124 -5.36 -3.16 -14.94
N GLN A 125 -5.17 -4.43 -14.63
CA GLN A 125 -5.76 -5.51 -15.40
C GLN A 125 -7.28 -5.53 -15.17
N VAL A 126 -8.07 -5.53 -16.24
CA VAL A 126 -9.54 -5.64 -16.15
C VAL A 126 -9.90 -7.11 -15.98
N VAL A 127 -10.59 -7.43 -14.90
CA VAL A 127 -10.96 -8.82 -14.54
C VAL A 127 -12.38 -8.83 -14.00
N ASP A 128 -13.21 -9.80 -14.40
CA ASP A 128 -14.47 -10.05 -13.68
C ASP A 128 -14.17 -10.68 -12.31
N LEU A 129 -14.26 -9.84 -11.27
CA LEU A 129 -14.07 -10.20 -9.86
C LEU A 129 -15.41 -10.23 -9.11
N SER A 130 -16.53 -10.13 -9.82
CA SER A 130 -17.85 -9.89 -9.25
C SER A 130 -18.29 -11.00 -8.28
N GLN A 131 -17.95 -12.26 -8.57
CA GLN A 131 -18.24 -13.38 -7.67
C GLN A 131 -17.47 -13.27 -6.36
N ALA A 132 -16.14 -13.09 -6.43
CA ALA A 132 -15.29 -13.00 -5.25
C ALA A 132 -15.63 -11.77 -4.39
N PHE A 133 -15.78 -10.60 -5.01
CA PHE A 133 -16.14 -9.37 -4.30
C PHE A 133 -17.59 -9.38 -3.82
N GLY A 134 -18.49 -10.10 -4.50
CA GLY A 134 -19.88 -10.30 -4.07
C GLY A 134 -19.97 -11.03 -2.73
N MET A 135 -19.10 -12.01 -2.49
CA MET A 135 -19.03 -12.71 -1.19
C MET A 135 -18.56 -11.77 -0.07
N ILE A 136 -17.49 -10.99 -0.29
CA ILE A 136 -17.01 -9.99 0.69
C ILE A 136 -18.09 -8.95 1.00
N LYS A 137 -18.83 -8.50 -0.02
CA LYS A 137 -19.95 -7.59 0.16
C LYS A 137 -21.07 -8.20 1.00
N GLN A 138 -21.41 -9.46 0.76
CA GLN A 138 -22.47 -10.15 1.48
C GLN A 138 -22.10 -10.37 2.95
N GLU A 139 -20.85 -10.74 3.22
CA GLU A 139 -20.36 -11.06 4.56
C GLU A 139 -20.10 -9.80 5.40
N TYR A 140 -19.48 -8.78 4.80
CA TYR A 140 -18.96 -7.63 5.53
C TYR A 140 -19.61 -6.29 5.17
N GLY A 141 -20.47 -6.25 4.15
CA GLY A 141 -21.09 -5.00 3.66
C GLY A 141 -20.14 -4.08 2.90
N ILE A 142 -18.92 -4.54 2.58
CA ILE A 142 -17.91 -3.74 1.87
C ILE A 142 -17.94 -4.03 0.36
N ASN A 143 -18.06 -2.98 -0.44
CA ASN A 143 -17.92 -3.07 -1.90
C ASN A 143 -16.45 -2.96 -2.29
N LEU A 144 -15.78 -4.07 -2.59
CA LEU A 144 -14.47 -4.05 -3.24
C LEU A 144 -14.61 -3.74 -4.73
N HIS A 145 -13.67 -2.96 -5.26
CA HIS A 145 -13.64 -2.56 -6.66
C HIS A 145 -12.39 -3.07 -7.37
N GLY A 146 -11.29 -3.29 -6.66
CA GLY A 146 -10.07 -3.83 -7.24
C GLY A 146 -9.06 -4.30 -6.20
N ILE A 147 -7.89 -4.67 -6.69
CA ILE A 147 -6.74 -5.13 -5.92
C ILE A 147 -5.53 -4.28 -6.32
N LEU A 148 -4.77 -3.78 -5.34
CA LEU A 148 -3.45 -3.19 -5.57
C LEU A 148 -2.40 -4.28 -5.35
N GLY A 149 -1.68 -4.59 -6.42
CA GLY A 149 -0.67 -5.66 -6.45
C GLY A 149 0.74 -5.16 -6.19
N SER A 150 1.68 -6.10 -6.27
CA SER A 150 3.12 -5.86 -6.06
C SER A 150 3.71 -4.79 -6.98
N THR A 151 3.27 -4.68 -8.24
CA THR A 151 3.74 -3.62 -9.15
C THR A 151 3.46 -2.22 -8.61
N PHE A 152 2.27 -1.97 -8.03
CA PHE A 152 1.93 -0.70 -7.39
C PHE A 152 2.86 -0.41 -6.21
N PHE A 153 3.02 -1.39 -5.32
CA PHE A 153 3.86 -1.23 -4.13
C PHE A 153 5.32 -0.99 -4.48
N GLN A 154 5.84 -1.63 -5.53
CA GLN A 154 7.19 -1.39 -6.03
C GLN A 154 7.34 -0.01 -6.67
N LYS A 155 6.41 0.37 -7.56
CA LYS A 155 6.41 1.66 -8.27
C LYS A 155 6.43 2.84 -7.31
N TYR A 156 5.62 2.77 -6.25
CA TYR A 156 5.48 3.83 -5.26
C TYR A 156 6.26 3.59 -3.96
N ARG A 157 7.06 2.52 -3.93
CA ARG A 157 7.94 2.13 -2.81
C ARG A 157 7.20 2.00 -1.47
N TYR A 158 5.97 1.49 -1.49
CA TYR A 158 5.16 1.31 -0.29
C TYR A 158 5.56 0.06 0.50
N VAL A 159 5.64 0.24 1.82
CA VAL A 159 5.77 -0.83 2.81
C VAL A 159 4.47 -0.89 3.60
N LEU A 160 3.90 -2.10 3.72
CA LEU A 160 2.76 -2.34 4.60
C LEU A 160 3.26 -2.61 6.01
N ASN A 161 2.87 -1.77 6.97
CA ASN A 161 3.20 -1.92 8.38
C ASN A 161 1.93 -2.27 9.15
N PHE A 162 1.84 -3.53 9.59
CA PHE A 162 0.70 -4.05 10.34
C PHE A 162 0.73 -3.71 11.84
N ASP A 163 1.87 -3.29 12.40
CA ASP A 163 1.92 -2.77 13.77
C ASP A 163 1.20 -1.40 13.85
N GLU A 164 1.48 -0.54 12.87
CA GLU A 164 0.87 0.79 12.79
C GLU A 164 -0.46 0.81 11.99
N LEU A 165 -0.76 -0.26 11.26
CA LEU A 165 -1.87 -0.39 10.29
C LEU A 165 -1.88 0.71 9.22
N VAL A 166 -0.69 0.95 8.65
CA VAL A 166 -0.48 1.93 7.58
C VAL A 166 0.37 1.37 6.46
N ALA A 167 0.16 1.89 5.25
CA ALA A 167 1.12 1.82 4.16
C ALA A 167 1.90 3.14 4.11
N TYR A 168 3.23 3.09 4.09
CA TYR A 168 4.07 4.28 3.91
C TYR A 168 5.09 4.05 2.81
N SER A 169 5.42 5.11 2.07
CA SER A 169 6.42 5.06 1.01
C SER A 169 7.82 5.32 1.56
N MET A 170 8.81 4.66 0.99
CA MET A 170 10.22 4.83 1.32
C MET A 170 10.93 5.66 0.24
N ILE A 171 11.82 6.58 0.64
CA ILE A 171 12.75 7.31 -0.25
C ILE A 171 13.82 6.36 -0.78
#